data_AF-A0A7C1IRD3-F1
#
_entry.id   AF-A0A7C1IRD3-F1
#
_cell.length_a   1.000
_cell.length_b   1.000
_cell.length_c   1.000
_cell.angle_alpha   90.00
_cell.angle_beta   90.00
_cell.angle_gamma   90.00
#
_symmetry.space_group_name_H-M   'P 1'
#
loop_
_entity.id
_entity.type
_entity.pdbx_description
1 polymer ?
#
loop_
_entity_poly.entity_id
_entity_poly.type
_entity_poly.pdbx_seq_one_letter_code
_entity_poly.pdbx_strand_id
1 'polypeptide(L)'
;MPITLIVDGKPRPFISIKTFREQYHLPAQFGVGSFQPKNWSGLGSIDSAASALIQLRDRVMGAVPTHLKPARLLSAADDISAVFLAALYEINPAVGLKPVEIDFAGAGFNDVLRAWVYALSLYSLKNDPSTVPDFRAVYMDWLNQSVRIASPVYEYAVGDQVWGVQVIVHAYGRMGLLVARDETHTDYVYDPALACPAEGFMATLLEHVCASIGAAAGIGADSL
;
A
#
# COMPACT_ATOMS: atom_id res chain seq x y z
N MET A 1 11.79 -10.81 7.11
CA MET A 1 11.64 -9.92 8.28
C MET A 1 10.18 -9.97 8.73
N PRO A 2 9.91 -9.92 10.04
CA PRO A 2 8.54 -9.77 10.53
C PRO A 2 7.97 -8.42 10.07
N ILE A 3 6.76 -8.44 9.51
CA ILE A 3 6.06 -7.22 9.10
C ILE A 3 5.45 -6.59 10.35
N THR A 4 5.54 -5.26 10.46
CA THR A 4 4.91 -4.51 11.54
C THR A 4 3.94 -3.53 10.94
N LEU A 5 2.68 -3.58 11.38
CA LEU A 5 1.64 -2.62 11.01
C LEU A 5 1.06 -1.97 12.27
N ILE A 6 0.52 -0.77 12.11
CA ILE A 6 -0.21 -0.09 13.19
C ILE A 6 -1.65 -0.62 13.19
N VAL A 7 -2.02 -1.33 14.25
CA VAL A 7 -3.40 -1.80 14.49
C VAL A 7 -3.88 -1.19 15.80
N ASP A 8 -5.05 -0.54 15.77
CA ASP A 8 -5.60 0.22 16.89
C ASP A 8 -4.60 1.21 17.51
N GLY A 9 -3.87 1.92 16.64
CA GLY A 9 -2.89 2.93 17.03
C GLY A 9 -1.59 2.40 17.63
N LYS A 10 -1.38 1.07 17.66
CA LYS A 10 -0.17 0.45 18.21
C LYS A 10 0.58 -0.35 17.14
N PRO A 11 1.92 -0.29 17.10
CA PRO A 11 2.70 -1.17 16.25
C PRO A 11 2.54 -2.62 16.72
N ARG A 12 2.13 -3.50 15.80
CA ARG A 12 1.94 -4.92 16.07
C ARG A 12 2.85 -5.74 15.15
N PRO A 13 3.69 -6.64 15.70
CA PRO A 13 4.47 -7.55 14.88
C PRO A 13 3.55 -8.65 14.33
N PHE A 14 3.71 -8.97 13.05
CA PHE A 14 2.95 -10.03 12.41
C PHE A 14 3.80 -11.29 12.26
N ILE A 15 3.21 -12.42 12.64
CA ILE A 15 3.77 -13.76 12.44
C ILE A 15 3.37 -14.23 11.04
N SER A 16 4.27 -14.87 10.29
CA SER A 16 3.89 -15.39 8.97
C SER A 16 2.80 -16.46 9.10
N ILE A 17 1.86 -16.50 8.15
CA ILE A 17 0.81 -17.52 8.14
C ILE A 17 1.36 -18.95 8.13
N LYS A 18 2.52 -19.16 7.50
CA LYS A 18 3.22 -20.45 7.52
C LYS A 18 3.63 -20.83 8.94
N THR A 19 4.35 -19.94 9.63
CA THR A 19 4.79 -20.14 11.02
C THR A 19 3.61 -20.34 11.95
N PHE A 20 2.55 -19.53 11.80
CA PHE A 20 1.35 -19.63 12.63
C PHE A 20 0.64 -20.98 12.44
N ARG A 21 0.49 -21.45 11.20
CA ARG A 21 -0.09 -22.78 10.91
C ARG A 21 0.74 -23.90 11.50
N GLU A 22 2.06 -23.84 11.35
CA GLU A 22 2.99 -24.83 11.90
C GLU A 22 2.92 -24.88 13.44
N GLN A 23 2.92 -23.73 14.09
CA GLN A 23 2.88 -23.61 15.56
C GLN A 23 1.60 -24.19 16.18
N TYR A 24 0.46 -24.04 15.51
CA TYR A 24 -0.85 -24.46 16.02
C TYR A 24 -1.42 -25.68 15.29
N HIS A 25 -0.62 -26.36 14.47
CA HIS A 25 -1.01 -27.53 13.67
C HIS A 25 -2.28 -27.29 12.82
N LEU A 26 -2.42 -26.08 12.29
CA LEU A 26 -3.57 -25.68 11.48
C LEU A 26 -3.43 -26.22 10.05
N PRO A 27 -4.56 -26.48 9.37
CA PRO A 27 -4.50 -27.03 8.02
C PRO A 27 -4.03 -25.96 7.02
N ALA A 28 -3.48 -26.40 5.89
CA ALA A 28 -2.86 -25.52 4.91
C ALA A 28 -3.82 -24.46 4.33
N GLN A 29 -5.13 -24.73 4.35
CA GLN A 29 -6.15 -23.79 3.91
C GLN A 29 -6.45 -22.66 4.90
N PHE A 30 -6.13 -22.80 6.19
CA PHE A 30 -6.46 -21.78 7.21
C PHE A 30 -5.78 -20.46 6.85
N GLY A 31 -6.52 -19.46 6.44
CA GLY A 31 -5.95 -18.17 6.04
C GLY A 31 -7.04 -17.18 5.69
N VAL A 32 -6.65 -15.99 5.22
CA VAL A 32 -7.56 -14.92 4.81
C VAL A 32 -8.63 -15.43 3.84
N GLY A 33 -8.25 -16.31 2.91
CA GLY A 33 -9.17 -16.91 1.95
C GLY A 33 -10.28 -17.79 2.55
N SER A 34 -10.09 -18.34 3.75
CA SER A 34 -11.12 -19.12 4.45
C SER A 34 -12.23 -18.24 5.01
N PHE A 35 -11.90 -17.00 5.38
CA PHE A 35 -12.81 -16.09 6.10
C PHE A 35 -13.42 -15.05 5.15
N GLN A 36 -12.63 -14.53 4.22
CA GLN A 36 -13.09 -13.59 3.20
C GLN A 36 -12.51 -13.94 1.82
N PRO A 37 -13.08 -14.95 1.15
CA PRO A 37 -12.63 -15.33 -0.18
C PRO A 37 -12.80 -14.18 -1.17
N LYS A 38 -11.82 -14.03 -2.07
CA LYS A 38 -11.91 -13.10 -3.20
C LYS A 38 -12.50 -13.83 -4.41
N ASN A 39 -13.53 -13.24 -5.01
CA ASN A 39 -13.98 -13.71 -6.32
C ASN A 39 -13.04 -13.16 -7.40
N TRP A 40 -12.39 -14.06 -8.12
CA TRP A 40 -11.44 -13.73 -9.18
C TRP A 40 -12.06 -13.60 -10.57
N SER A 41 -13.37 -13.89 -10.71
CA SER A 41 -14.05 -13.81 -11.99
C SER A 41 -13.99 -12.38 -12.55
N GLY A 42 -13.45 -12.22 -13.75
CA GLY A 42 -13.41 -10.95 -14.48
C GLY A 42 -12.33 -9.97 -14.00
N LEU A 43 -11.35 -10.41 -13.21
CA LEU A 43 -10.17 -9.59 -12.92
C LEU A 43 -9.13 -9.74 -14.05
N GLY A 44 -8.56 -8.63 -14.50
CA GLY A 44 -7.45 -8.66 -15.45
C GLY A 44 -6.16 -9.21 -14.83
N SER A 45 -5.27 -9.74 -15.69
CA SER A 45 -3.97 -10.27 -15.30
C SER A 45 -2.88 -9.21 -15.51
N ILE A 46 -2.06 -8.98 -14.49
CA ILE A 46 -0.90 -8.09 -14.59
C ILE A 46 0.14 -8.64 -15.58
N ASP A 47 0.25 -9.97 -15.73
CA ASP A 47 1.24 -10.59 -16.60
C ASP A 47 1.02 -10.23 -18.08
N SER A 48 -0.22 -9.98 -18.50
CA SER A 48 -0.55 -9.49 -19.84
C SER A 48 -0.45 -7.97 -19.99
N ALA A 49 -0.27 -7.23 -18.89
CA ALA A 49 -0.32 -5.77 -18.85
C ALA A 49 1.05 -5.11 -18.71
N ALA A 50 2.15 -5.86 -18.74
CA ALA A 50 3.50 -5.34 -18.49
C ALA A 50 3.87 -4.14 -19.40
N SER A 51 3.58 -4.22 -20.70
CA SER A 51 3.85 -3.12 -21.64
C SER A 51 2.98 -1.88 -21.37
N ALA A 52 1.73 -2.09 -20.98
CA ALA A 52 0.81 -1.03 -20.58
C ALA A 52 1.28 -0.34 -19.28
N LEU A 53 1.75 -1.10 -18.29
CA LEU A 53 2.29 -0.56 -17.04
C LEU A 53 3.59 0.24 -17.26
N ILE A 54 4.43 -0.17 -18.22
CA ILE A 54 5.59 0.63 -18.66
C ILE A 54 5.13 1.97 -19.26
N GLN A 55 4.12 1.97 -20.13
CA GLN A 55 3.58 3.21 -20.71
C GLN A 55 3.02 4.15 -19.64
N LEU A 56 2.29 3.61 -18.65
CA LEU A 56 1.83 4.37 -17.50
C LEU A 56 3.00 5.00 -16.74
N ARG A 57 4.02 4.19 -16.40
CA ARG A 57 5.23 4.69 -15.73
C ARG A 57 5.86 5.82 -16.53
N ASP A 58 6.15 5.60 -17.81
CA ASP A 58 6.85 6.57 -18.65
C ASP A 58 6.08 7.90 -18.76
N ARG A 59 4.76 7.82 -18.89
CA ARG A 59 3.89 9.00 -18.95
C ARG A 59 3.87 9.80 -17.65
N VAL A 60 3.80 9.11 -16.51
CA VAL A 60 3.83 9.75 -15.18
C VAL A 60 5.20 10.34 -14.91
N MET A 61 6.28 9.62 -15.19
CA MET A 61 7.65 10.13 -15.04
C MET A 61 7.91 11.32 -15.96
N GLY A 62 7.39 11.30 -17.20
CA GLY A 62 7.48 12.41 -18.14
C GLY A 62 6.68 13.65 -17.72
N ALA A 63 5.75 13.52 -16.77
CA ALA A 63 5.01 14.66 -16.20
C ALA A 63 5.76 15.35 -15.06
N VAL A 64 6.82 14.74 -14.51
CA VAL A 64 7.62 15.37 -13.46
C VAL A 64 8.50 16.47 -14.07
N PRO A 65 8.35 17.74 -13.65
CA PRO A 65 9.17 18.83 -14.19
C PRO A 65 10.65 18.65 -13.84
N THR A 66 11.56 19.07 -14.72
CA THR A 66 13.01 19.03 -14.46
C THR A 66 13.47 20.05 -13.41
N HIS A 67 12.72 21.14 -13.26
CA HIS A 67 12.96 22.19 -12.28
C HIS A 67 11.66 22.58 -11.61
N LEU A 68 11.62 22.52 -10.29
CA LEU A 68 10.44 22.84 -9.50
C LEU A 68 10.76 23.89 -8.44
N LYS A 69 9.99 24.98 -8.45
CA LYS A 69 10.06 25.98 -7.38
C LYS A 69 9.28 25.47 -6.16
N PRO A 70 9.71 25.74 -4.92
CA PRO A 70 8.97 25.34 -3.72
C PRO A 70 7.49 25.75 -3.73
N ALA A 71 7.17 26.95 -4.23
CA ALA A 71 5.79 27.43 -4.33
C ALA A 71 4.88 26.63 -5.29
N ARG A 72 5.45 25.75 -6.13
CA ARG A 72 4.73 24.91 -7.09
C ARG A 72 4.62 23.45 -6.66
N LEU A 73 5.22 23.09 -5.52
CA LEU A 73 5.26 21.73 -4.99
C LEU A 73 3.87 21.11 -4.89
N LEU A 74 2.95 21.77 -4.18
CA LEU A 74 1.59 21.25 -3.99
C LEU A 74 0.82 21.11 -5.31
N SER A 75 0.89 22.10 -6.21
CA SER A 75 0.23 22.00 -7.52
C SER A 75 0.82 20.90 -8.39
N ALA A 76 2.13 20.62 -8.28
CA ALA A 76 2.76 19.56 -9.06
C ALA A 76 2.24 18.17 -8.66
N ALA A 77 1.93 17.95 -7.38
CA ALA A 77 1.31 16.71 -6.93
C ALA A 77 -0.04 16.46 -7.61
N ASP A 78 -0.86 17.51 -7.72
CA ASP A 78 -2.18 17.42 -8.36
C ASP A 78 -2.07 17.19 -9.86
N ASP A 79 -1.17 17.93 -10.54
CA ASP A 79 -0.93 17.80 -11.98
C ASP A 79 -0.42 16.38 -12.34
N ILE A 80 0.55 15.86 -11.58
CA ILE A 80 1.11 14.52 -11.80
C ILE A 80 0.06 13.43 -11.49
N SER A 81 -0.74 13.60 -10.44
CA SER A 81 -1.82 12.67 -10.10
C SER A 81 -2.92 12.64 -11.18
N ALA A 82 -3.24 13.79 -11.78
CA ALA A 82 -4.17 13.85 -12.90
C ALA A 82 -3.62 13.09 -14.13
N VAL A 83 -2.31 13.22 -14.41
CA VAL A 83 -1.66 12.43 -15.47
C VAL A 83 -1.70 10.94 -15.17
N PHE A 84 -1.40 10.53 -13.93
CA PHE A 84 -1.50 9.13 -13.50
C PHE A 84 -2.90 8.57 -13.73
N LEU A 85 -3.93 9.27 -13.27
CA LEU A 85 -5.31 8.81 -13.39
C LEU A 85 -5.73 8.69 -14.85
N ALA A 86 -5.44 9.71 -15.67
CA ALA A 86 -5.76 9.69 -17.10
C ALA A 86 -5.02 8.55 -17.83
N ALA A 87 -3.74 8.36 -17.54
CA ALA A 87 -2.95 7.27 -18.12
C ALA A 87 -3.45 5.89 -17.67
N LEU A 88 -3.87 5.75 -16.41
CA LEU A 88 -4.44 4.50 -15.89
C LEU A 88 -5.76 4.16 -16.59
N TYR A 89 -6.64 5.14 -16.81
CA TYR A 89 -7.86 4.95 -17.60
C TYR A 89 -7.54 4.51 -19.04
N GLU A 90 -6.53 5.10 -19.67
CA GLU A 90 -6.12 4.76 -21.03
C GLU A 90 -5.58 3.34 -21.15
N ILE A 91 -4.76 2.91 -20.19
CA ILE A 91 -4.20 1.55 -20.21
C ILE A 91 -5.16 0.49 -19.66
N ASN A 92 -6.28 0.90 -19.05
CA ASN A 92 -7.20 -0.01 -18.38
C ASN A 92 -7.76 -1.16 -19.26
N PRO A 93 -7.97 -1.01 -20.59
CA PRO A 93 -8.33 -2.14 -21.44
C PRO A 93 -7.34 -3.31 -21.39
N ALA A 94 -6.06 -3.05 -21.09
CA ALA A 94 -5.03 -4.07 -20.90
C ALA A 94 -4.93 -4.58 -19.45
N VAL A 95 -5.24 -3.73 -18.45
CA VAL A 95 -5.13 -4.06 -17.02
C VAL A 95 -6.39 -4.73 -16.48
N GLY A 96 -7.57 -4.34 -16.95
CA GLY A 96 -8.86 -4.93 -16.57
C GLY A 96 -9.35 -4.56 -15.17
N LEU A 97 -9.13 -3.32 -14.71
CA LEU A 97 -9.66 -2.82 -13.45
C LEU A 97 -11.11 -2.36 -13.59
N LYS A 98 -11.89 -2.53 -12.52
CA LYS A 98 -13.21 -1.91 -12.38
C LYS A 98 -13.04 -0.39 -12.18
N PRO A 99 -14.04 0.44 -12.56
CA PRO A 99 -13.96 1.88 -12.37
C PRO A 99 -13.60 2.30 -10.93
N VAL A 100 -14.22 1.66 -9.95
CA VAL A 100 -13.94 1.91 -8.53
C VAL A 100 -12.50 1.59 -8.14
N GLU A 101 -11.87 0.59 -8.76
CA GLU A 101 -10.47 0.21 -8.49
C GLU A 101 -9.49 1.23 -9.08
N ILE A 102 -9.84 1.84 -10.23
CA ILE A 102 -9.08 2.95 -10.83
C ILE A 102 -9.14 4.17 -9.92
N ASP A 103 -10.33 4.53 -9.43
CA ASP A 103 -10.52 5.68 -8.54
C ASP A 103 -9.77 5.47 -7.21
N PHE A 104 -9.81 4.26 -6.64
CA PHE A 104 -9.01 3.93 -5.46
C PHE A 104 -7.50 4.03 -5.72
N ALA A 105 -7.01 3.55 -6.86
CA ALA A 105 -5.60 3.66 -7.21
C ALA A 105 -5.16 5.12 -7.39
N GLY A 106 -5.99 5.94 -8.05
CA GLY A 106 -5.77 7.38 -8.22
C GLY A 106 -5.73 8.13 -6.89
N ALA A 107 -6.69 7.85 -6.00
CA ALA A 107 -6.72 8.44 -4.66
C ALA A 107 -5.47 8.08 -3.85
N GLY A 108 -5.11 6.80 -3.80
CA GLY A 108 -3.92 6.35 -3.07
C GLY A 108 -2.61 6.95 -3.61
N PHE A 109 -2.47 7.03 -4.94
CA PHE A 109 -1.32 7.70 -5.57
C PHE A 109 -1.22 9.16 -5.13
N ASN A 110 -2.32 9.91 -5.22
CA ASN A 110 -2.37 11.32 -4.86
C ASN A 110 -2.12 11.55 -3.36
N ASP A 111 -2.67 10.71 -2.49
CA ASP A 111 -2.51 10.82 -1.04
C ASP A 111 -1.04 10.70 -0.63
N VAL A 112 -0.33 9.68 -1.13
CA VAL A 112 1.11 9.50 -0.87
C VAL A 112 1.91 10.67 -1.44
N LEU A 113 1.61 11.08 -2.67
CA LEU A 113 2.35 12.16 -3.33
C LEU A 113 2.19 13.49 -2.59
N ARG A 114 0.98 13.80 -2.13
CA ARG A 114 0.70 15.00 -1.31
C ARG A 114 1.38 14.92 0.04
N ALA A 115 1.37 13.77 0.71
CA ALA A 115 2.07 13.58 1.97
C ALA A 115 3.59 13.81 1.82
N TRP A 116 4.18 13.26 0.74
CA TRP A 116 5.58 13.46 0.40
C TRP A 116 5.91 14.93 0.15
N VAL A 117 5.16 15.58 -0.74
CA VAL A 117 5.37 16.97 -1.14
C VAL A 117 5.18 17.93 0.05
N TYR A 118 4.25 17.62 0.97
CA TYR A 118 4.10 18.35 2.22
C TYR A 118 5.34 18.22 3.10
N ALA A 119 5.86 17.01 3.30
CA ALA A 119 7.09 16.79 4.07
C ALA A 119 8.30 17.49 3.43
N LEU A 120 8.40 17.47 2.09
CA LEU A 120 9.44 18.18 1.34
C LEU A 120 9.33 19.71 1.49
N SER A 121 8.11 20.23 1.54
CA SER A 121 7.85 21.66 1.79
C SER A 121 8.28 22.07 3.19
N LEU A 122 8.01 21.22 4.20
CA LEU A 122 8.47 21.46 5.57
C LEU A 122 10.01 21.48 5.66
N TYR A 123 10.69 20.55 4.97
CA TYR A 123 12.14 20.57 4.87
C TYR A 123 12.65 21.88 4.24
N SER A 124 12.06 22.30 3.11
CA SER A 124 12.46 23.54 2.41
C SER A 124 12.29 24.80 3.26
N LEU A 125 11.30 24.83 4.16
CA LEU A 125 11.07 25.94 5.08
C LEU A 125 12.02 25.92 6.29
N LYS A 126 12.32 24.74 6.83
CA LYS A 126 13.18 24.60 8.02
C LYS A 126 14.67 24.61 7.67
N ASN A 127 15.02 24.19 6.46
CA ASN A 127 16.39 23.96 6.00
C ASN A 127 17.21 23.10 6.99
N ASP A 128 16.56 22.09 7.57
CA ASP A 128 17.15 21.20 8.58
C ASP A 128 17.35 19.82 7.95
N PRO A 129 18.61 19.35 7.78
CA PRO A 129 18.92 18.04 7.22
C PRO A 129 18.24 16.87 7.95
N SER A 130 17.93 17.00 9.24
CA SER A 130 17.21 15.96 9.99
C SER A 130 15.74 15.82 9.60
N THR A 131 15.22 16.77 8.80
CA THR A 131 13.84 16.80 8.32
C THR A 131 13.70 16.43 6.84
N VAL A 132 14.80 16.00 6.19
CA VAL A 132 14.73 15.43 4.85
C VAL A 132 13.75 14.25 4.91
N PRO A 133 12.70 14.24 4.07
CA PRO A 133 11.71 13.20 4.13
C PRO A 133 12.31 11.88 3.61
N ASP A 134 12.05 10.78 4.32
CA ASP A 134 12.29 9.42 3.83
C ASP A 134 11.02 8.91 3.17
N PHE A 135 11.11 8.53 1.90
CA PHE A 135 9.95 8.06 1.13
C PHE A 135 9.32 6.84 1.80
N ARG A 136 10.13 5.91 2.30
CA ARG A 136 9.62 4.69 2.95
C ARG A 136 8.87 5.02 4.22
N ALA A 137 9.37 5.96 5.03
CA ALA A 137 8.66 6.41 6.22
C ALA A 137 7.30 7.01 5.86
N VAL A 138 7.25 7.94 4.89
CA VAL A 138 6.00 8.57 4.44
C VAL A 138 5.00 7.55 3.87
N TYR A 139 5.48 6.64 3.03
CA TYR A 139 4.67 5.59 2.43
C TYR A 139 4.10 4.64 3.48
N MET A 140 4.93 4.19 4.43
CA MET A 140 4.50 3.29 5.51
C MET A 140 3.52 3.97 6.45
N ASP A 141 3.69 5.26 6.75
CA ASP A 141 2.75 6.03 7.55
C ASP A 141 1.36 6.11 6.87
N TRP A 142 1.32 6.41 5.57
CA TRP A 142 0.07 6.38 4.80
C TRP A 142 -0.55 4.98 4.77
N LEU A 143 0.25 3.94 4.51
CA LEU A 143 -0.23 2.56 4.46
C LEU A 143 -0.82 2.14 5.82
N ASN A 144 -0.15 2.49 6.93
CA ASN A 144 -0.62 2.23 8.28
C ASN A 144 -1.93 2.95 8.59
N GLN A 145 -2.12 4.17 8.10
CA GLN A 145 -3.39 4.91 8.26
C GLN A 145 -4.56 4.28 7.50
N SER A 146 -4.27 3.43 6.51
CA SER A 146 -5.28 2.66 5.76
C SER A 146 -5.64 1.32 6.43
N VAL A 147 -4.92 0.89 7.47
CA VAL A 147 -5.16 -0.39 8.14
C VAL A 147 -6.52 -0.40 8.83
N ARG A 148 -7.33 -1.41 8.55
CA ARG A 148 -8.64 -1.64 9.18
C ARG A 148 -8.79 -3.10 9.55
N ILE A 149 -9.52 -3.36 10.63
CA ILE A 149 -10.00 -4.70 10.97
C ILE A 149 -11.40 -4.83 10.38
N ALA A 150 -11.60 -5.80 9.50
CA ALA A 150 -12.88 -6.05 8.89
C ALA A 150 -13.84 -6.74 9.88
N SER A 151 -15.13 -6.40 9.74
CA SER A 151 -16.24 -7.14 10.30
C SER A 151 -16.73 -8.20 9.28
N PRO A 152 -17.28 -9.35 9.71
CA PRO A 152 -17.53 -9.79 11.08
C PRO A 152 -16.34 -10.50 11.74
N VAL A 153 -16.52 -10.86 13.02
CA VAL A 153 -15.72 -11.89 13.70
C VAL A 153 -16.21 -13.26 13.23
N TYR A 154 -15.29 -14.11 12.78
CA TYR A 154 -15.54 -15.49 12.40
C TYR A 154 -15.11 -16.42 13.52
N GLU A 155 -15.99 -17.30 13.96
CA GLU A 155 -15.62 -18.35 14.92
C GLU A 155 -14.88 -19.49 14.21
N TYR A 156 -13.76 -19.93 14.77
CA TYR A 156 -12.96 -21.02 14.24
C TYR A 156 -12.58 -22.00 15.34
N ALA A 157 -13.04 -23.25 15.23
CA ALA A 157 -12.77 -24.30 16.21
C ALA A 157 -11.36 -24.89 16.05
N VAL A 158 -10.62 -24.98 17.15
CA VAL A 158 -9.29 -25.59 17.24
C VAL A 158 -9.27 -26.53 18.44
N GLY A 159 -9.50 -27.82 18.20
CA GLY A 159 -9.74 -28.79 19.28
C GLY A 159 -10.99 -28.41 20.07
N ASP A 160 -10.85 -28.26 21.38
CA ASP A 160 -11.94 -27.84 22.29
C ASP A 160 -12.04 -26.32 22.47
N GLN A 161 -11.23 -25.53 21.75
CA GLN A 161 -11.25 -24.07 21.80
C GLN A 161 -11.99 -23.48 20.60
N VAL A 162 -12.61 -22.32 20.80
CA VAL A 162 -13.17 -21.49 19.72
C VAL A 162 -12.42 -20.18 19.70
N TRP A 163 -11.78 -19.88 18.57
CA TRP A 163 -11.07 -18.62 18.35
C TRP A 163 -11.95 -17.65 17.58
N GLY A 164 -11.81 -16.37 17.87
CA GLY A 164 -12.36 -15.28 17.06
C GLY A 164 -11.34 -14.85 16.01
N VAL A 165 -11.72 -14.91 14.74
CA VAL A 165 -10.87 -14.51 13.62
C VAL A 165 -11.47 -13.32 12.90
N GLN A 166 -10.67 -12.28 12.68
CA GLN A 166 -11.04 -11.15 11.83
C GLN A 166 -9.97 -10.93 10.77
N VAL A 167 -10.38 -10.42 9.61
CA VAL A 167 -9.45 -10.10 8.52
C VAL A 167 -8.92 -8.68 8.70
N ILE A 168 -7.61 -8.53 8.59
CA ILE A 168 -6.94 -7.23 8.57
C ILE A 168 -6.74 -6.83 7.11
N VAL A 169 -7.15 -5.61 6.78
CA VAL A 169 -7.05 -5.02 5.45
C VAL A 169 -6.28 -3.71 5.50
N HIS A 170 -5.68 -3.32 4.39
CA HIS A 170 -5.12 -1.99 4.15
C HIS A 170 -5.44 -1.54 2.71
N ALA A 171 -4.87 -0.43 2.24
CA ALA A 171 -5.12 0.13 0.91
C ALA A 171 -4.96 -0.89 -0.23
N TYR A 172 -4.04 -1.85 -0.11
CA TYR A 172 -3.82 -2.91 -1.12
C TYR A 172 -4.58 -4.21 -0.83
N GLY A 173 -5.66 -4.17 -0.07
CA GLY A 173 -6.54 -5.31 0.15
C GLY A 173 -6.25 -6.08 1.44
N ARG A 174 -6.55 -7.38 1.44
CA ARG A 174 -6.52 -8.22 2.64
C ARG A 174 -5.11 -8.72 2.86
N MET A 175 -4.52 -8.32 3.98
CA MET A 175 -3.10 -8.59 4.24
C MET A 175 -2.88 -9.66 5.30
N GLY A 176 -3.90 -9.99 6.11
CA GLY A 176 -3.70 -10.86 7.26
C GLY A 176 -4.91 -11.06 8.14
N LEU A 177 -4.66 -11.62 9.32
CA LEU A 177 -5.67 -11.99 10.31
C LEU A 177 -5.33 -11.42 11.68
N LEU A 178 -6.37 -11.03 12.42
CA LEU A 178 -6.37 -10.89 13.86
C LEU A 178 -7.01 -12.17 14.42
N VAL A 179 -6.29 -12.92 15.23
CA VAL A 179 -6.75 -14.17 15.83
C VAL A 179 -6.79 -14.01 17.34
N ALA A 180 -7.98 -13.79 17.89
CA ALA A 180 -8.23 -13.81 19.32
C ALA A 180 -8.45 -15.26 19.77
N ARG A 181 -7.46 -15.84 20.46
CA ARG A 181 -7.54 -17.22 20.94
C ARG A 181 -8.31 -17.33 22.25
N ASP A 182 -8.21 -16.30 23.07
CA ASP A 182 -8.93 -16.09 24.32
C ASP A 182 -8.97 -14.58 24.65
N GLU A 183 -9.47 -14.20 25.83
CA GLU A 183 -9.60 -12.80 26.26
C GLU A 183 -8.25 -12.06 26.39
N THR A 184 -7.14 -12.79 26.52
CA THR A 184 -5.81 -12.24 26.79
C THR A 184 -4.80 -12.46 25.67
N HIS A 185 -5.07 -13.39 24.76
CA HIS A 185 -4.17 -13.74 23.68
C HIS A 185 -4.76 -13.37 22.32
N THR A 186 -4.09 -12.44 21.65
CA THR A 186 -4.37 -12.06 20.26
C THR A 186 -3.10 -12.14 19.45
N ASP A 187 -3.16 -12.91 18.36
CA ASP A 187 -2.09 -13.05 17.39
C ASP A 187 -2.40 -12.25 16.13
N TYR A 188 -1.39 -11.57 15.58
CA TYR A 188 -1.47 -10.86 14.31
C TYR A 188 -0.73 -11.68 13.26
N VAL A 189 -1.43 -12.11 12.22
CA VAL A 189 -0.92 -13.09 11.25
C VAL A 189 -0.84 -12.44 9.87
N TYR A 190 0.34 -12.48 9.26
CA TYR A 190 0.59 -11.99 7.90
C TYR A 190 0.25 -13.07 6.88
N ASP A 191 -0.74 -12.80 6.04
CA ASP A 191 -1.21 -13.68 4.97
C ASP A 191 -1.56 -12.84 3.72
N PRO A 192 -0.57 -12.55 2.85
CA PRO A 192 -0.75 -11.69 1.69
C PRO A 192 -1.39 -12.43 0.50
N ALA A 193 -1.93 -13.64 0.69
CA ALA A 193 -2.46 -14.45 -0.41
C ALA A 193 -3.54 -13.73 -1.24
N LEU A 194 -4.26 -12.77 -0.64
CA LEU A 194 -5.27 -11.95 -1.30
C LEU A 194 -4.89 -10.45 -1.36
N ALA A 195 -3.61 -10.12 -1.18
CA ALA A 195 -3.09 -8.77 -1.37
C ALA A 195 -3.15 -8.36 -2.85
N CYS A 196 -3.17 -7.06 -3.12
CA CYS A 196 -3.19 -6.50 -4.46
C CYS A 196 -1.82 -6.73 -5.12
N PRO A 197 -1.77 -7.41 -6.28
CA PRO A 197 -0.49 -7.66 -6.95
C PRO A 197 0.16 -6.37 -7.50
N ALA A 198 -0.61 -5.28 -7.62
CA ALA A 198 -0.10 -3.99 -8.08
C ALA A 198 0.63 -3.18 -6.98
N GLU A 199 0.62 -3.62 -5.72
CA GLU A 199 1.26 -2.89 -4.61
C GLU A 199 2.74 -2.58 -4.89
N GLY A 200 3.51 -3.58 -5.34
CA GLY A 200 4.92 -3.40 -5.65
C GLY A 200 5.16 -2.40 -6.79
N PHE A 201 4.33 -2.47 -7.84
CA PHE A 201 4.40 -1.50 -8.94
C PHE A 201 4.12 -0.08 -8.46
N MET A 202 3.04 0.11 -7.69
CA MET A 202 2.64 1.42 -7.17
C MET A 202 3.69 2.02 -6.23
N ALA A 203 4.23 1.22 -5.30
CA ALA A 203 5.28 1.65 -4.39
C ALA A 203 6.52 2.11 -5.15
N THR A 204 7.00 1.32 -6.11
CA THR A 204 8.18 1.67 -6.92
C THR A 204 7.93 2.88 -7.84
N LEU A 205 6.73 3.02 -8.41
CA LEU A 205 6.38 4.19 -9.21
C LEU A 205 6.40 5.46 -8.35
N LEU A 206 5.74 5.43 -7.19
CA LEU A 206 5.71 6.53 -6.24
C LEU A 206 7.12 6.90 -5.76
N GLU A 207 7.96 5.92 -5.43
CA GLU A 207 9.36 6.14 -5.02
C GLU A 207 10.12 6.94 -6.09
N HIS A 208 10.05 6.50 -7.35
CA HIS A 208 10.73 7.19 -8.46
C HIS A 208 10.17 8.60 -8.71
N VAL A 209 8.86 8.79 -8.65
CA VAL A 209 8.21 10.10 -8.81
C VAL A 209 8.64 11.04 -7.69
N CYS A 210 8.57 10.58 -6.44
CA CYS A 210 8.95 11.34 -5.26
C CYS A 210 10.42 11.75 -5.28
N ALA A 211 11.32 10.82 -5.66
CA ALA A 211 12.74 11.10 -5.83
C ALA A 211 12.99 12.14 -6.93
N SER A 212 12.27 12.05 -8.06
CA SER A 212 12.40 13.01 -9.17
C SER A 212 11.90 14.40 -8.80
N ILE A 213 10.80 14.49 -8.04
CA ILE A 213 10.32 15.76 -7.48
C ILE A 213 11.34 16.35 -6.50
N GLY A 214 11.92 15.52 -5.63
CA GLY A 214 13.00 15.94 -4.72
C GLY A 214 14.17 16.56 -5.49
N ALA A 215 14.67 15.83 -6.49
CA ALA A 215 15.76 16.30 -7.35
C ALA A 215 15.40 17.60 -8.10
N ALA A 216 14.19 17.69 -8.66
CA ALA A 216 13.72 18.88 -9.36
C ALA A 216 13.57 20.10 -8.45
N ALA A 217 13.29 19.88 -7.16
CA ALA A 217 13.25 20.91 -6.12
C ALA A 217 14.64 21.29 -5.58
N GLY A 218 15.72 20.68 -6.08
CA GLY A 218 17.09 20.94 -5.64
C GLY A 218 17.49 20.17 -4.38
N ILE A 219 16.76 19.11 -4.03
CA ILE A 219 17.01 18.24 -2.89
C ILE A 219 17.65 16.97 -3.45
N GLY A 220 18.99 16.93 -3.39
CA GLY A 220 19.82 15.95 -4.09
C GLY A 220 19.65 14.51 -3.57
N ALA A 221 19.84 13.56 -4.49
CA ALA A 221 19.72 12.11 -4.28
C ALA A 221 20.66 11.52 -3.22
N ASP A 222 21.69 12.25 -2.78
CA ASP A 222 22.62 11.81 -1.73
C ASP A 222 21.99 11.80 -0.31
N SER A 223 20.72 12.19 -0.20
CA SER A 223 19.97 12.32 1.06
C SER A 223 18.73 11.39 1.14
N LEU A 224 18.48 10.56 0.12
CA LEU A 224 17.28 9.71 -0.04
C LEU A 224 17.63 8.22 -0.03
#